data_AF-A0A928JTP6-F1
#
_entry.id   AF-A0A928JTP6-F1
#
_cell.length_a   1.000
_cell.length_b   1.000
_cell.length_c   1.000
_cell.angle_alpha   90.00
_cell.angle_beta   90.00
_cell.angle_gamma   90.00
#
_symmetry.space_group_name_H-M   'P 1'
#
loop_
_entity.id
_entity.type
_entity.pdbx_description
1 polymer ?
#
loop_
_entity_poly.entity_id
_entity_poly.type
_entity_poly.pdbx_seq_one_letter_code
_entity_poly.pdbx_strand_id
1 'polypeptide(L)'
;MQSFVEYINSALPDKKGDKTLFKFKKDILDDMNERAAQVTGTGGIHDRKVLNDLIISEHADLKGEYNEYLQKENAKTKVKRRVIGNILGSLAYIILTVTLYLAVSFITRKWAYTWILVVDGILLWVDYLLSLGIAKFVSMKRIFHIFARLLLFGAVVIFVVAVFLLVIALTDIANSWLIIIAGLILAFLCDGLFASITHARLSIIQWVLYIPVISVFAFIIIGALGLLAWNIAWIIIPLSLVLDLIIIIAAISKNKKDKMEVEDVWQEN
;
A
#
# COMPACT_ATOMS: atom_id res chain seq x y z
N MET A 1 33.11 -17.72 28.91
CA MET A 1 32.19 -18.83 28.59
C MET A 1 31.34 -19.26 29.78
N GLN A 2 31.86 -19.87 30.87
CA GLN A 2 31.02 -20.19 32.05
C GLN A 2 30.33 -18.96 32.66
N SER A 3 31.03 -17.82 32.74
CA SER A 3 30.51 -16.52 33.20
C SER A 3 29.29 -16.01 32.43
N PHE A 4 29.30 -16.12 31.10
CA PHE A 4 28.20 -15.63 30.25
C PHE A 4 26.97 -16.51 30.39
N VAL A 5 27.15 -17.83 30.46
CA VAL A 5 26.05 -18.78 30.66
C VAL A 5 25.38 -18.55 32.01
N GLU A 6 26.16 -18.33 33.07
CA GLU A 6 25.63 -18.00 34.41
C GLU A 6 24.89 -16.66 34.41
N TYR A 7 25.45 -15.63 33.79
CA TYR A 7 24.81 -14.33 33.66
C TYR A 7 23.46 -14.42 32.92
N ILE A 8 23.43 -15.06 31.75
CA ILE A 8 22.22 -15.25 30.95
C ILE A 8 21.16 -16.05 31.73
N ASN A 9 21.55 -17.13 32.41
CA ASN A 9 20.61 -17.96 33.17
C ASN A 9 20.08 -17.29 34.44
N SER A 10 20.87 -16.44 35.08
CA SER A 10 20.43 -15.66 36.24
C SER A 10 19.48 -14.53 35.84
N ALA A 11 19.77 -13.82 34.74
CA ALA A 11 18.93 -12.74 34.24
C ALA A 11 17.61 -13.26 33.62
N LEU A 12 17.67 -14.40 32.95
CA LEU A 12 16.56 -15.05 32.25
C LEU A 12 16.45 -16.52 32.68
N PRO A 13 15.78 -16.84 33.80
CA PRO A 13 15.64 -18.23 34.25
C PRO A 13 14.85 -19.08 33.26
N ASP A 14 15.24 -20.36 33.14
CA ASP A 14 14.60 -21.30 32.22
C ASP A 14 13.12 -21.50 32.55
N LYS A 15 12.29 -21.43 31.50
CA LYS A 15 10.88 -21.81 31.55
C LYS A 15 10.70 -23.10 30.76
N LYS A 16 10.14 -24.14 31.39
CA LYS A 16 9.90 -25.43 30.73
C LYS A 16 9.08 -25.24 29.46
N GLY A 17 9.64 -25.67 28.32
CA GLY A 17 8.96 -25.67 27.02
C GLY A 17 9.04 -24.36 26.23
N ASP A 18 9.71 -23.32 26.73
CA ASP A 18 9.84 -22.04 26.04
C ASP A 18 10.96 -22.09 24.97
N LYS A 19 10.57 -22.52 23.76
CA LYS A 19 11.48 -22.62 22.61
C LYS A 19 12.04 -21.26 22.17
N THR A 20 11.27 -20.19 22.34
CA THR A 20 11.68 -18.84 21.93
C THR A 20 12.71 -18.27 22.90
N LEU A 21 12.54 -18.49 24.20
CA LEU A 21 13.54 -18.16 25.21
C LEU A 21 14.85 -18.92 24.97
N PHE A 22 14.77 -20.23 24.73
CA PHE A 22 15.96 -21.04 24.46
C PHE A 22 16.74 -20.53 23.24
N LYS A 23 16.02 -20.20 22.15
CA LYS A 23 16.62 -19.66 20.94
C LYS A 23 17.28 -18.31 21.18
N PHE A 24 16.62 -17.41 21.92
CA PHE A 24 17.21 -16.12 22.29
C PHE A 24 18.49 -16.28 23.12
N LYS A 25 18.47 -17.16 24.15
CA LYS A 25 19.66 -17.44 24.96
C LYS A 25 20.83 -17.96 24.13
N LYS A 26 20.54 -18.82 23.16
CA LYS A 26 21.54 -19.32 22.22
C LYS A 26 22.10 -18.18 21.36
N ASP A 27 21.22 -17.39 20.74
CA ASP A 27 21.59 -16.29 19.85
C ASP A 27 22.48 -15.27 20.59
N ILE A 28 22.13 -14.89 21.83
CA ILE A 28 22.94 -13.98 22.67
C ILE A 28 24.25 -14.62 23.12
N LEU A 29 24.25 -15.91 23.49
CA LEU A 29 25.49 -16.58 23.88
C LEU A 29 26.49 -16.62 22.73
N ASP A 30 26.02 -16.89 21.51
CA ASP A 30 26.83 -16.89 20.30
C ASP A 30 27.38 -15.46 20.03
N ASP A 31 26.55 -14.43 20.15
CA ASP A 31 26.94 -13.01 20.00
C ASP A 31 28.00 -12.58 21.04
N MET A 32 27.79 -12.87 22.32
CA MET A 32 28.75 -12.59 23.39
C MET A 32 30.09 -13.32 23.19
N ASN A 33 30.06 -14.55 22.66
CA ASN A 33 31.28 -15.31 22.36
C ASN A 33 32.02 -14.75 21.14
N GLU A 34 31.29 -14.37 20.09
CA GLU A 34 31.86 -13.73 18.90
C GLU A 34 32.51 -12.39 19.26
N ARG A 35 31.81 -11.58 20.07
CA ARG A 35 32.31 -10.30 20.56
C ARG A 35 33.54 -10.46 21.45
N ALA A 36 33.55 -11.45 22.34
CA ALA A 36 34.72 -11.78 23.15
C ALA A 36 35.93 -12.18 22.29
N ALA A 37 35.73 -12.94 21.21
CA ALA A 37 36.79 -13.30 20.27
C ALA A 37 37.35 -12.08 19.53
N GLN A 38 36.48 -11.15 19.10
CA GLN A 38 36.89 -9.89 18.45
C GLN A 38 37.70 -9.00 19.39
N VAL A 39 37.22 -8.78 20.63
CA VAL A 39 37.90 -7.93 21.62
C VAL A 39 39.25 -8.51 22.03
N THR A 40 39.36 -9.83 22.15
CA THR A 40 40.63 -10.50 22.44
C THR A 40 41.61 -10.40 21.27
N GLY A 41 41.13 -10.60 20.04
CA GLY A 41 41.97 -10.60 18.83
C GLY A 41 42.44 -9.22 18.39
N THR A 42 41.57 -8.20 18.42
CA THR A 42 41.85 -6.85 17.91
C THR A 42 42.17 -5.84 19.02
N GLY A 43 41.57 -6.00 20.20
CA GLY A 43 41.70 -5.07 21.33
C GLY A 43 42.82 -5.44 22.32
N GLY A 44 43.39 -6.65 22.21
CA GLY A 44 44.50 -7.08 23.06
C GLY A 44 44.16 -7.28 24.54
N ILE A 45 42.87 -7.35 24.90
CA ILE A 45 42.43 -7.62 26.27
C ILE A 45 42.46 -9.14 26.49
N HIS A 46 43.42 -9.60 27.28
CA HIS A 46 43.61 -11.03 27.59
C HIS A 46 43.13 -11.40 29.00
N ASP A 47 42.88 -10.41 29.86
CA ASP A 47 42.33 -10.65 31.19
C ASP A 47 40.86 -11.07 31.07
N ARG A 48 40.60 -12.32 31.48
CA ARG A 48 39.29 -12.96 31.40
C ARG A 48 38.22 -12.24 32.22
N LYS A 49 38.58 -11.63 33.36
CA LYS A 49 37.62 -10.95 34.23
C LYS A 49 37.18 -9.62 33.61
N VAL A 50 38.16 -8.84 33.13
CA VAL A 50 37.90 -7.56 32.45
C VAL A 50 37.11 -7.79 31.16
N LEU A 51 37.48 -8.81 30.38
CA LEU A 51 36.75 -9.19 29.18
C LEU A 51 35.30 -9.57 29.50
N ASN A 52 35.07 -10.38 30.54
CA ASN A 52 33.72 -10.76 30.90
C ASN A 52 32.88 -9.58 31.37
N ASP A 53 33.41 -8.73 32.25
CA ASP A 53 32.68 -7.56 32.77
C ASP A 53 32.35 -6.58 31.64
N LEU A 54 33.27 -6.39 30.68
CA LEU A 54 33.04 -5.56 29.51
C LEU A 54 31.87 -6.08 28.67
N ILE A 55 31.92 -7.34 28.25
CA ILE A 55 30.87 -7.94 27.39
C ILE A 55 29.54 -8.05 28.14
N ILE A 56 29.55 -8.32 29.45
CA ILE A 56 28.34 -8.32 30.28
C ILE A 56 27.73 -6.92 30.35
N SER A 57 28.55 -5.88 30.44
CA SER A 57 28.08 -4.49 30.46
C SER A 57 27.45 -4.03 29.14
N GLU A 58 27.86 -4.60 28.00
CA GLU A 58 27.23 -4.36 26.70
C GLU A 58 25.78 -4.89 26.66
N HIS A 59 25.47 -5.93 27.44
CA HIS A 59 24.13 -6.52 27.57
C HIS A 59 23.55 -6.33 28.98
N ALA A 60 23.63 -5.10 29.51
CA ALA A 60 23.15 -4.79 30.86
C ALA A 60 21.63 -4.98 31.05
N ASP A 61 20.82 -4.84 29.98
CA ASP A 61 19.36 -5.06 30.00
C ASP A 61 18.92 -6.23 29.11
N LEU A 62 19.37 -7.43 29.47
CA LEU A 62 18.95 -8.69 28.84
C LEU A 62 17.42 -8.89 28.79
N LYS A 63 16.68 -8.36 29.77
CA LYS A 63 15.22 -8.48 29.81
C LYS A 63 14.58 -7.57 28.76
N GLY A 64 15.08 -6.34 28.61
CA GLY A 64 14.70 -5.44 27.53
C GLY A 64 14.99 -6.04 26.16
N GLU A 65 16.20 -6.56 25.95
CA GLU A 65 16.61 -7.21 24.70
C GLU A 65 15.73 -8.43 24.37
N TYR A 66 15.40 -9.25 25.37
CA TYR A 66 14.48 -10.39 25.18
C TYR A 66 13.06 -9.93 24.83
N ASN A 67 12.56 -8.85 25.44
CA ASN A 67 11.25 -8.30 25.10
C ASN A 67 11.22 -7.76 23.66
N GLU A 68 12.28 -7.09 23.21
CA GLU A 68 12.40 -6.68 21.82
C GLU A 68 12.45 -7.88 20.85
N TYR A 69 13.20 -8.93 21.22
CA TYR A 69 13.26 -10.17 20.45
C TYR A 69 11.87 -10.81 20.33
N LEU A 70 11.13 -10.89 21.43
CA LEU A 70 9.74 -11.38 21.44
C LEU A 70 8.83 -10.53 20.56
N GLN A 71 8.94 -9.20 20.61
CA GLN A 71 8.15 -8.32 19.75
C GLN A 71 8.46 -8.58 18.27
N LYS A 72 9.74 -8.76 17.92
CA LYS A 72 10.18 -9.09 16.55
C LYS A 72 9.67 -10.47 16.10
N GLU A 73 9.77 -11.52 16.92
CA GLU A 73 9.23 -12.85 16.59
C GLU A 73 7.70 -12.85 16.48
N ASN A 74 7.01 -12.16 17.38
CA ASN A 74 5.56 -12.03 17.35
C ASN A 74 5.11 -11.26 16.10
N ALA A 75 5.81 -10.20 15.72
CA ALA A 75 5.53 -9.46 14.48
C ALA A 75 5.71 -10.35 13.25
N LYS A 76 6.82 -11.11 13.15
CA LYS A 76 7.06 -12.07 12.06
C LYS A 76 5.95 -13.13 11.99
N THR A 77 5.55 -13.69 13.13
CA THR A 77 4.50 -14.71 13.21
C THR A 77 3.14 -14.15 12.81
N LYS A 78 2.79 -12.94 13.25
CA LYS A 78 1.55 -12.25 12.85
C LYS A 78 1.49 -12.02 11.34
N VAL A 79 2.60 -11.57 10.73
CA VAL A 79 2.70 -11.39 9.27
C VAL A 79 2.51 -12.73 8.55
N LYS A 80 3.21 -13.79 9.00
CA LYS A 80 3.09 -15.13 8.41
C LYS A 80 1.65 -15.66 8.49
N ARG A 81 1.00 -15.52 9.65
CA ARG A 81 -0.41 -15.92 9.84
C ARG A 81 -1.35 -15.13 8.93
N ARG A 82 -1.14 -13.83 8.78
CA ARG A 82 -1.94 -13.00 7.87
C ARG A 82 -1.79 -13.46 6.42
N VAL A 83 -0.56 -13.76 5.96
CA VAL A 83 -0.30 -14.26 4.60
C VAL A 83 -0.99 -15.61 4.38
N ILE A 84 -0.82 -16.56 5.30
CA ILE A 84 -1.46 -17.88 5.21
C ILE A 84 -2.99 -17.74 5.23
N GLY A 85 -3.52 -16.90 6.13
CA GLY A 85 -4.95 -16.63 6.23
C GLY A 85 -5.51 -16.04 4.93
N ASN A 86 -4.78 -15.11 4.30
CA ASN A 86 -5.17 -14.57 3.01
C ASN A 86 -5.16 -15.65 1.91
N ILE A 87 -4.13 -16.50 1.83
CA ILE A 87 -4.06 -17.58 0.82
C ILE A 87 -5.22 -18.57 0.98
N LEU A 88 -5.46 -19.04 2.21
CA LEU A 88 -6.56 -19.95 2.51
C LEU A 88 -7.92 -19.28 2.25
N GLY A 89 -8.03 -18.00 2.60
CA GLY A 89 -9.20 -17.17 2.30
C GLY A 89 -9.46 -17.04 0.79
N SER A 90 -8.42 -16.81 -0.03
CA SER A 90 -8.54 -16.77 -1.50
C SER A 90 -9.10 -18.07 -2.05
N LEU A 91 -8.56 -19.20 -1.60
CA LEU A 91 -8.97 -20.52 -2.06
C LEU A 91 -10.44 -20.79 -1.69
N ALA A 92 -10.80 -20.51 -0.43
CA ALA A 92 -12.17 -20.65 0.04
C ALA A 92 -13.14 -19.74 -0.73
N TYR A 93 -12.73 -18.50 -1.00
CA TYR A 93 -13.53 -17.53 -1.75
C TYR A 93 -13.77 -17.98 -3.20
N ILE A 94 -12.75 -18.47 -3.90
CA ILE A 94 -12.88 -18.98 -5.27
C ILE A 94 -13.83 -20.18 -5.30
N ILE A 95 -13.65 -21.14 -4.38
CA ILE A 95 -14.53 -22.32 -4.27
C ILE A 95 -15.97 -21.89 -4.00
N LEU A 96 -16.18 -20.94 -3.07
CA LEU A 96 -17.51 -20.42 -2.75
C LEU A 96 -18.15 -19.76 -3.97
N THR A 97 -17.40 -18.93 -4.69
CA THR A 97 -17.88 -18.21 -5.88
C THR A 97 -18.30 -19.18 -6.99
N VAL A 98 -17.49 -20.21 -7.25
CA VAL A 98 -17.80 -21.25 -8.25
C VAL A 98 -19.00 -22.08 -7.80
N THR A 99 -19.08 -22.41 -6.51
CA THR A 99 -20.22 -23.16 -5.95
C THR A 99 -21.51 -22.36 -6.09
N LEU A 100 -21.48 -21.06 -5.78
CA LEU A 100 -22.61 -20.15 -5.92
C LEU A 100 -23.05 -20.04 -7.38
N TYR A 101 -22.09 -19.87 -8.30
CA TYR A 101 -22.35 -19.87 -9.74
C TYR A 101 -23.07 -21.15 -10.17
N LEU A 102 -22.55 -22.32 -9.81
CA LEU A 102 -23.16 -23.60 -10.19
C LEU A 102 -24.56 -23.74 -9.59
N ALA A 103 -24.74 -23.46 -8.30
CA ALA A 103 -26.03 -23.55 -7.62
C ALA A 103 -27.09 -22.66 -8.30
N VAL A 104 -26.78 -21.38 -8.52
CA VAL A 104 -27.70 -20.44 -9.17
C VAL A 104 -27.98 -20.84 -10.62
N SER A 105 -26.96 -21.31 -11.35
CA SER A 105 -27.11 -21.76 -12.74
C SER A 105 -28.02 -22.98 -12.85
N PHE A 106 -27.89 -23.95 -11.95
CA PHE A 106 -28.77 -25.13 -11.93
C PHE A 106 -30.21 -24.79 -11.55
N ILE A 107 -30.41 -23.91 -10.56
CA ILE A 107 -31.75 -23.50 -10.10
C ILE A 107 -32.47 -22.70 -11.18
N THR A 108 -31.80 -21.70 -11.75
CA THR A 108 -32.43 -20.75 -12.69
C THR A 108 -32.40 -21.21 -14.14
N ARG A 109 -31.49 -22.14 -14.48
CA ARG A 109 -31.16 -22.56 -15.86
C ARG A 109 -30.75 -21.41 -16.79
N LYS A 110 -30.37 -20.25 -16.24
CA LYS A 110 -29.99 -19.03 -16.99
C LYS A 110 -28.48 -18.87 -17.14
N TRP A 111 -27.81 -19.88 -17.69
CA TRP A 111 -26.35 -19.93 -17.87
C TRP A 111 -25.76 -18.71 -18.60
N ALA A 112 -26.53 -18.11 -19.50
CA ALA A 112 -26.13 -16.90 -20.25
C ALA A 112 -25.89 -15.67 -19.38
N TYR A 113 -26.44 -15.62 -18.16
CA TYR A 113 -26.31 -14.49 -17.24
C TYR A 113 -25.52 -14.85 -15.99
N THR A 114 -25.64 -16.09 -15.51
CA THR A 114 -25.05 -16.50 -14.23
C THR A 114 -23.52 -16.56 -14.25
N TRP A 115 -22.88 -16.66 -15.42
CA TRP A 115 -21.41 -16.61 -15.55
C TRP A 115 -20.79 -15.36 -14.92
N ILE A 116 -21.55 -14.26 -14.85
CA ILE A 116 -21.12 -13.00 -14.23
C ILE A 116 -20.73 -13.21 -12.76
N LEU A 117 -21.37 -14.15 -12.06
CA LEU A 117 -21.07 -14.46 -10.66
C LEU A 117 -19.62 -14.90 -10.49
N VAL A 118 -19.08 -15.67 -11.44
CA VAL A 118 -17.67 -16.09 -11.42
C VAL A 118 -16.77 -14.95 -11.83
N VAL A 119 -17.09 -14.28 -12.93
CA VAL A 119 -16.21 -13.24 -13.48
C VAL A 119 -16.12 -12.03 -12.55
N ASP A 120 -17.25 -11.44 -12.17
CA ASP A 120 -17.25 -10.32 -11.21
C ASP A 120 -16.75 -10.76 -9.83
N GLY A 121 -17.07 -11.99 -9.40
CA GLY A 121 -16.54 -12.55 -8.17
C GLY A 121 -15.01 -12.55 -8.17
N ILE A 122 -14.38 -12.97 -9.27
CA ILE A 122 -12.92 -12.94 -9.44
C ILE A 122 -12.39 -11.50 -9.57
N LEU A 123 -13.07 -10.62 -10.31
CA LEU A 123 -12.64 -9.23 -10.46
C LEU A 123 -12.62 -8.50 -9.11
N LEU A 124 -13.67 -8.65 -8.30
CA LEU A 124 -13.73 -8.10 -6.94
C LEU A 124 -12.66 -8.70 -6.02
N TRP A 125 -12.34 -9.99 -6.20
CA TRP A 125 -11.24 -10.62 -5.48
C TRP A 125 -9.88 -10.03 -5.85
N VAL A 126 -9.63 -9.79 -7.14
CA VAL A 126 -8.42 -9.13 -7.61
C VAL A 126 -8.34 -7.71 -7.08
N ASP A 127 -9.46 -6.96 -7.09
CA ASP A 127 -9.54 -5.60 -6.54
C ASP A 127 -9.20 -5.56 -5.04
N TYR A 128 -9.69 -6.54 -4.27
CA TYR A 128 -9.30 -6.73 -2.87
C TYR A 128 -7.79 -6.97 -2.71
N LEU A 129 -7.18 -7.83 -3.53
CA LEU A 129 -5.73 -8.09 -3.48
C LEU A 129 -4.91 -6.84 -3.84
N LEU A 130 -5.37 -6.05 -4.82
CA LEU A 130 -4.76 -4.78 -5.17
C LEU A 130 -4.85 -3.79 -4.01
N SER A 131 -5.99 -3.71 -3.33
CA SER A 131 -6.19 -2.88 -2.15
C SER A 131 -5.23 -3.23 -1.00
N LEU A 132 -4.97 -4.52 -0.76
CA LEU A 132 -3.94 -4.96 0.19
C LEU A 132 -2.53 -4.53 -0.23
N GLY A 133 -2.24 -4.59 -1.54
CA GLY A 133 -1.00 -4.11 -2.13
C GLY A 133 -0.81 -2.61 -1.91
N ILE A 134 -1.82 -1.81 -2.23
CA ILE A 134 -1.84 -0.35 -2.05
C ILE A 134 -1.56 0.00 -0.59
N ALA A 135 -2.30 -0.59 0.36
CA ALA A 135 -2.11 -0.33 1.79
C ALA A 135 -0.67 -0.63 2.25
N LYS A 136 -0.08 -1.72 1.74
CA LYS A 136 1.32 -2.07 2.02
C LYS A 136 2.28 -1.04 1.44
N PHE A 137 2.17 -0.70 0.17
CA PHE A 137 3.09 0.24 -0.48
C PHE A 137 2.97 1.68 0.04
N VAL A 138 1.77 2.11 0.46
CA VAL A 138 1.56 3.40 1.14
C VAL A 138 2.32 3.47 2.46
N SER A 139 2.30 2.38 3.24
CA SER A 139 3.00 2.29 4.53
C SER A 139 4.53 2.23 4.42
N MET A 140 5.06 2.05 3.21
CA MET A 140 6.50 2.00 2.94
C MET A 140 7.08 3.38 2.62
N LYS A 141 8.38 3.43 2.34
CA LYS A 141 9.07 4.67 1.93
C LYS A 141 8.40 5.30 0.72
N ARG A 142 8.49 6.63 0.60
CA ARG A 142 7.88 7.44 -0.47
C ARG A 142 8.17 6.97 -1.91
N ILE A 143 9.31 6.33 -2.16
CA ILE A 143 9.64 5.71 -3.47
C ILE A 143 8.58 4.68 -3.90
N PHE A 144 7.96 3.99 -2.94
CA PHE A 144 6.95 2.98 -3.20
C PHE A 144 5.57 3.56 -3.50
N HIS A 145 5.35 4.86 -3.28
CA HIS A 145 4.08 5.51 -3.58
C HIS A 145 3.77 5.50 -5.08
N ILE A 146 4.79 5.41 -5.95
CA ILE A 146 4.60 5.25 -7.41
C ILE A 146 3.89 3.92 -7.71
N PHE A 147 4.29 2.83 -7.04
CA PHE A 147 3.62 1.54 -7.20
C PHE A 147 2.22 1.55 -6.61
N ALA A 148 2.02 2.20 -5.45
CA ALA A 148 0.70 2.37 -4.86
C ALA A 148 -0.27 3.09 -5.82
N ARG A 149 0.22 4.11 -6.53
CA ARG A 149 -0.54 4.85 -7.55
C ARG A 149 -0.94 3.99 -8.74
N LEU A 150 0.02 3.25 -9.30
CA LEU A 150 -0.27 2.34 -10.41
C LEU A 150 -1.30 1.27 -10.03
N LEU A 151 -1.17 0.71 -8.83
CA LEU A 151 -2.12 -0.28 -8.31
C LEU A 151 -3.49 0.33 -8.04
N LEU A 152 -3.55 1.56 -7.52
CA LEU A 152 -4.80 2.28 -7.29
C LEU A 152 -5.52 2.59 -8.60
N PHE A 153 -4.80 3.03 -9.62
CA PHE A 153 -5.37 3.22 -10.95
C PHE A 153 -5.94 1.89 -11.49
N GLY A 154 -5.15 0.81 -11.40
CA GLY A 154 -5.59 -0.52 -11.82
C GLY A 154 -6.81 -1.03 -11.05
N ALA A 155 -6.86 -0.82 -9.73
CA ALA A 155 -7.98 -1.20 -8.87
C ALA A 155 -9.28 -0.50 -9.31
N VAL A 156 -9.23 0.83 -9.50
CA VAL A 156 -10.40 1.60 -9.98
C VAL A 156 -10.87 1.10 -11.34
N VAL A 157 -9.95 0.82 -12.27
CA VAL A 157 -10.31 0.30 -13.60
C VAL A 157 -10.96 -1.09 -13.50
N ILE A 158 -10.41 -2.00 -12.69
CA ILE A 158 -10.97 -3.34 -12.49
C ILE A 158 -12.36 -3.27 -11.85
N PHE A 159 -12.53 -2.42 -10.84
CA PHE A 159 -13.83 -2.19 -10.21
C PHE A 159 -14.86 -1.66 -11.21
N VAL A 160 -14.48 -0.68 -12.04
CA VAL A 160 -15.35 -0.15 -13.11
C VAL A 160 -15.73 -1.24 -14.11
N VAL A 161 -14.78 -2.10 -14.51
CA VAL A 161 -15.06 -3.21 -15.42
C VAL A 161 -16.06 -4.18 -14.79
N ALA A 162 -15.94 -4.49 -13.50
CA ALA A 162 -16.92 -5.32 -12.80
C ALA A 162 -18.31 -4.66 -12.80
N VAL A 163 -18.40 -3.36 -12.50
CA VAL A 163 -19.67 -2.62 -12.58
C VAL A 163 -20.26 -2.63 -13.99
N PHE A 164 -19.42 -2.42 -15.01
CA PHE A 164 -19.84 -2.46 -16.40
C PHE A 164 -20.38 -3.83 -16.82
N LEU A 165 -19.68 -4.91 -16.48
CA LEU A 165 -20.12 -6.27 -16.80
C LEU A 165 -21.40 -6.63 -16.06
N LEU A 166 -21.55 -6.21 -14.81
CA LEU A 166 -22.78 -6.36 -14.04
C LEU A 166 -23.94 -5.62 -14.71
N VAL A 167 -23.73 -4.37 -15.15
CA VAL A 167 -24.75 -3.58 -15.85
C VAL A 167 -25.14 -4.24 -17.16
N ILE A 168 -24.19 -4.74 -17.97
CA ILE A 168 -24.52 -5.48 -19.20
C ILE A 168 -25.29 -6.77 -18.90
N ALA A 169 -24.87 -7.51 -17.88
CA ALA A 169 -25.50 -8.78 -17.53
C ALA A 169 -26.94 -8.59 -17.01
N LEU A 170 -27.25 -7.45 -16.37
CA LEU A 170 -28.58 -7.17 -15.82
C LEU A 170 -29.45 -6.31 -16.73
N THR A 171 -28.84 -5.49 -17.58
CA THR A 171 -29.53 -4.46 -18.36
C THR A 171 -28.92 -4.33 -19.76
N ASP A 172 -29.74 -4.51 -20.80
CA ASP A 172 -29.35 -4.32 -22.20
C ASP A 172 -29.32 -2.82 -22.59
N ILE A 173 -28.68 -1.99 -21.77
CA ILE A 173 -28.60 -0.54 -22.03
C ILE A 173 -27.60 -0.28 -23.16
N ALA A 174 -28.08 0.33 -24.24
CA ALA A 174 -27.30 0.63 -25.45
C ALA A 174 -26.03 1.46 -25.20
N ASN A 175 -26.04 2.33 -24.17
CA ASN A 175 -24.92 3.22 -23.83
C ASN A 175 -24.12 2.76 -22.59
N SER A 176 -24.23 1.48 -22.19
CA SER A 176 -23.50 0.92 -21.03
C SER A 176 -21.99 1.08 -21.12
N TRP A 177 -21.41 1.12 -22.33
CA TRP A 177 -19.98 1.37 -22.57
C TRP A 177 -19.47 2.71 -22.01
N LEU A 178 -20.36 3.68 -21.78
CA LEU A 178 -20.01 4.96 -21.14
C LEU A 178 -19.51 4.77 -19.70
N ILE A 179 -19.89 3.68 -19.03
CA ILE A 179 -19.39 3.34 -17.69
C ILE A 179 -17.86 3.19 -17.71
N ILE A 180 -17.30 2.59 -18.77
CA ILE A 180 -15.85 2.42 -18.90
C ILE A 180 -15.16 3.78 -18.99
N ILE A 181 -15.71 4.70 -19.81
CA ILE A 181 -15.15 6.04 -19.98
C ILE A 181 -15.28 6.86 -18.69
N ALA A 182 -16.43 6.79 -18.02
CA ALA A 182 -16.64 7.44 -16.73
C ALA A 182 -15.67 6.88 -15.66
N GLY A 183 -15.39 5.58 -15.72
CA GLY A 183 -14.41 4.95 -14.85
C GLY A 183 -12.96 5.37 -15.12
N LEU A 184 -12.59 5.67 -16.37
CA LEU A 184 -11.29 6.27 -16.66
C LEU A 184 -11.17 7.66 -16.03
N ILE A 185 -12.22 8.48 -16.11
CA ILE A 185 -12.26 9.78 -15.40
C ILE A 185 -12.05 9.56 -13.90
N LEU A 186 -12.78 8.61 -13.31
CA LEU A 186 -12.64 8.27 -11.89
C LEU A 186 -11.23 7.82 -11.54
N ALA A 187 -10.57 7.02 -12.39
CA ALA A 187 -9.22 6.54 -12.17
C ALA A 187 -8.20 7.69 -12.14
N PHE A 188 -8.30 8.65 -13.08
CA PHE A 188 -7.46 9.86 -13.07
C PHE A 188 -7.74 10.75 -11.86
N LEU A 189 -9.01 10.91 -11.46
CA LEU A 189 -9.37 11.67 -10.27
C LEU A 189 -8.80 11.03 -8.99
N CYS A 190 -9.00 9.72 -8.80
CA CYS A 190 -8.50 9.00 -7.64
C CYS A 190 -6.97 9.04 -7.56
N ASP A 191 -6.26 8.87 -8.67
CA ASP A 191 -4.79 8.97 -8.71
C ASP A 191 -4.30 10.40 -8.44
N GLY A 192 -4.95 11.41 -9.02
CA GLY A 192 -4.64 12.82 -8.76
C GLY A 192 -4.88 13.22 -7.30
N LEU A 193 -5.99 12.77 -6.71
CA LEU A 193 -6.30 12.98 -5.29
C LEU A 193 -5.27 12.30 -4.39
N PHE A 194 -4.89 11.07 -4.71
CA PHE A 194 -3.86 10.34 -3.97
C PHE A 194 -2.51 11.08 -4.00
N ALA A 195 -2.12 11.62 -5.16
CA ALA A 195 -0.90 12.41 -5.28
C ALA A 195 -0.94 13.71 -4.47
N SER A 196 -2.10 14.36 -4.39
CA SER A 196 -2.32 15.55 -3.56
C SER A 196 -2.25 15.23 -2.07
N ILE A 197 -2.91 14.15 -1.61
CA ILE A 197 -2.94 13.73 -0.20
C ILE A 197 -1.53 13.32 0.28
N THR A 198 -0.75 12.67 -0.59
CA THR A 198 0.63 12.26 -0.27
C THR A 198 1.66 13.37 -0.47
N HIS A 199 1.22 14.61 -0.70
CA HIS A 199 2.04 15.80 -0.94
C HIS A 199 3.14 15.59 -1.98
N ALA A 200 2.86 14.86 -3.05
CA ALA A 200 3.82 14.60 -4.13
C ALA A 200 4.39 15.92 -4.66
N ARG A 201 5.72 15.99 -4.84
CA ARG A 201 6.44 17.23 -5.24
C ARG A 201 5.94 17.85 -6.56
N LEU A 202 5.25 17.06 -7.39
CA LEU A 202 4.75 17.45 -8.71
C LEU A 202 3.22 17.28 -8.84
N SER A 203 2.46 17.36 -7.74
CA SER A 203 1.00 17.17 -7.77
C SER A 203 0.30 18.18 -8.68
N ILE A 204 0.72 19.45 -8.67
CA ILE A 204 0.13 20.51 -9.52
C ILE A 204 0.32 20.18 -11.01
N ILE A 205 1.52 19.72 -11.40
CA ILE A 205 1.82 19.36 -12.79
C ILE A 205 0.95 18.17 -13.26
N GLN A 206 0.66 17.24 -12.37
CA GLN A 206 -0.20 16.10 -12.69
C GLN A 206 -1.64 16.54 -12.94
N TRP A 207 -2.17 17.46 -12.14
CA TRP A 207 -3.50 18.01 -12.37
C TRP A 207 -3.60 18.77 -13.70
N VAL A 208 -2.58 19.56 -14.04
CA VAL A 208 -2.48 20.23 -15.36
C VAL A 208 -2.50 19.24 -16.53
N LEU A 209 -2.00 18.02 -16.33
CA LEU A 209 -2.06 16.97 -17.36
C LEU A 209 -3.41 16.23 -17.37
N TYR A 210 -4.00 15.99 -16.19
CA TYR A 210 -5.22 15.19 -16.06
C TYR A 210 -6.48 15.95 -16.47
N ILE A 211 -6.54 17.26 -16.24
CA ILE A 211 -7.70 18.09 -16.57
C ILE A 211 -8.06 18.02 -18.06
N PRO A 212 -7.12 18.17 -19.02
CA PRO A 212 -7.42 17.99 -20.44
C PRO A 212 -7.86 16.58 -20.80
N VAL A 213 -7.20 15.56 -20.24
CA VAL A 213 -7.53 14.15 -20.49
C VAL A 213 -8.95 13.82 -20.01
N ILE A 214 -9.31 14.24 -18.80
CA ILE A 214 -10.65 14.10 -18.23
C ILE A 214 -11.67 14.83 -19.10
N SER A 215 -11.33 16.01 -19.62
CA SER A 215 -12.22 16.82 -20.45
C SER A 215 -12.51 16.16 -21.80
N VAL A 216 -11.55 15.45 -22.40
CA VAL A 216 -11.78 14.63 -23.60
C VAL A 216 -12.77 13.49 -23.31
N PHE A 217 -12.62 12.80 -22.18
CA PHE A 217 -13.56 11.75 -21.81
C PHE A 217 -14.96 12.30 -21.50
N ALA A 218 -15.05 13.44 -20.81
CA ALA A 218 -16.30 14.13 -20.53
C ALA A 218 -17.01 14.57 -21.82
N PHE A 219 -16.25 15.07 -22.81
CA PHE A 219 -16.77 15.41 -24.13
C PHE A 219 -17.44 14.20 -24.81
N ILE A 220 -16.78 13.03 -24.79
CA ILE A 220 -17.34 11.80 -25.39
C ILE A 220 -18.64 11.40 -24.69
N ILE A 221 -18.68 11.45 -23.35
CA ILE A 221 -19.88 11.11 -22.57
C ILE A 221 -21.04 12.07 -22.89
N ILE A 222 -20.78 13.37 -22.88
CA ILE A 222 -21.79 14.40 -23.11
C ILE A 222 -22.35 14.31 -24.54
N GLY A 223 -21.48 14.11 -25.53
CA GLY A 223 -21.88 13.92 -26.92
C GLY A 223 -22.68 12.64 -27.14
N ALA A 224 -22.25 11.52 -26.54
CA ALA A 224 -22.92 10.23 -26.68
C ALA A 224 -24.29 10.17 -25.98
N LEU A 225 -24.46 10.88 -24.86
CA LEU A 225 -25.75 11.01 -24.17
C LEU A 225 -26.70 12.01 -24.84
N GLY A 226 -26.24 12.77 -25.84
CA GLY A 226 -27.04 13.81 -26.50
C GLY A 226 -27.35 15.01 -25.61
N LEU A 227 -26.62 15.19 -24.50
CA LEU A 227 -26.79 16.33 -23.60
C LEU A 227 -26.40 17.66 -24.29
N LEU A 228 -25.37 17.60 -25.12
CA LEU A 228 -24.97 18.68 -26.02
C LEU A 228 -24.65 18.10 -27.39
N ALA A 229 -24.94 18.88 -28.44
CA ALA A 229 -24.54 18.51 -29.78
C ALA A 229 -23.00 18.51 -29.89
N TRP A 230 -22.44 17.57 -30.66
CA TRP A 230 -21.00 17.36 -30.81
C TRP A 230 -20.23 18.62 -31.26
N ASN A 231 -20.88 19.45 -32.10
CA ASN A 231 -20.36 20.72 -32.58
C ASN A 231 -20.27 21.82 -31.51
N ILE A 232 -20.92 21.63 -30.35
CA ILE A 232 -20.85 22.53 -29.19
C ILE A 232 -20.00 21.90 -28.09
N ALA A 233 -20.13 20.59 -27.87
CA ALA A 233 -19.48 19.88 -26.78
C ALA A 233 -17.93 19.93 -26.86
N TRP A 234 -17.34 20.06 -28.06
CA TRP A 234 -15.88 20.14 -28.21
C TRP A 234 -15.27 21.34 -27.48
N ILE A 235 -16.05 22.39 -27.16
CA ILE A 235 -15.62 23.59 -26.42
C ILE A 235 -15.10 23.24 -25.01
N ILE A 236 -15.51 22.10 -24.46
CA ILE A 236 -15.04 21.63 -23.14
C ILE A 236 -13.52 21.41 -23.14
N ILE A 237 -12.93 20.99 -24.27
CA ILE A 237 -11.49 20.73 -24.41
C ILE A 237 -10.64 22.01 -24.34
N PRO A 238 -10.87 23.07 -25.16
CA PRO A 238 -10.12 24.31 -25.00
C PRO A 238 -10.41 25.00 -23.66
N LEU A 239 -11.63 24.86 -23.12
CA LEU A 239 -11.97 25.41 -21.80
C LEU A 239 -11.11 24.78 -20.68
N SER A 240 -10.81 23.49 -20.78
CA SER A 240 -9.95 22.82 -19.80
C SER A 240 -8.52 23.37 -19.82
N LEU A 241 -7.98 23.69 -20.99
CA LEU A 241 -6.65 24.31 -21.13
C LEU A 241 -6.61 25.73 -20.54
N VAL A 242 -7.70 26.48 -20.68
CA VAL A 242 -7.84 27.79 -20.00
C VAL A 242 -7.84 27.59 -18.48
N LEU A 243 -8.52 26.57 -17.98
CA LEU A 243 -8.55 26.25 -16.56
C LEU A 243 -7.15 25.86 -16.04
N ASP A 244 -6.36 25.12 -16.81
CA ASP A 244 -4.96 24.83 -16.49
C ASP A 244 -4.10 26.09 -16.40
N LEU A 245 -4.25 27.03 -17.34
CA LEU A 245 -3.56 28.32 -17.29
C LEU A 245 -3.90 29.09 -16.00
N ILE A 246 -5.18 29.10 -15.59
CA ILE A 246 -5.61 29.72 -14.35
C ILE A 246 -4.94 29.06 -13.14
N ILE A 247 -4.90 27.73 -13.09
CA ILE A 247 -4.26 26.97 -12.00
C ILE A 247 -2.76 27.30 -11.92
N ILE A 248 -2.07 27.34 -13.07
CA ILE A 248 -0.64 27.67 -13.13
C ILE A 248 -0.39 29.10 -12.62
N ILE A 249 -1.18 30.08 -13.07
CA ILE A 249 -1.06 31.48 -12.65
C ILE A 249 -1.31 31.62 -11.14
N ALA A 250 -2.34 30.93 -10.61
CA ALA A 250 -2.64 30.93 -9.20
C ALA A 250 -1.50 30.32 -8.36
N ALA A 251 -0.90 29.22 -8.83
CA ALA A 251 0.24 28.58 -8.16
C ALA A 251 1.50 29.47 -8.16
N ILE A 252 1.80 30.14 -9.27
CA ILE A 252 2.92 31.09 -9.35
C ILE A 252 2.69 32.28 -8.41
N SER A 253 1.46 32.82 -8.40
CA SER A 253 1.10 33.96 -7.56
C SER A 253 1.21 33.62 -6.06
N LYS A 254 0.78 32.42 -5.67
CA LYS A 254 0.97 31.91 -4.31
C LYS A 254 2.45 31.78 -3.96
N ASN A 255 3.25 31.13 -4.80
CA ASN A 255 4.70 30.99 -4.55
C ASN A 255 5.41 32.34 -4.45
N LYS A 256 5.00 33.34 -5.25
CA LYS A 256 5.55 34.70 -5.16
C LYS A 256 5.19 35.36 -3.83
N LYS A 257 3.94 35.22 -3.38
CA LYS A 257 3.49 35.74 -2.08
C LYS A 257 4.24 35.07 -0.92
N ASP A 258 4.32 33.75 -0.92
CA ASP A 258 5.04 32.99 0.11
C ASP A 258 6.53 33.38 0.15
N LYS A 259 7.16 33.66 -1.01
CA LYS A 259 8.56 34.14 -1.07
C LYS A 259 8.71 35.55 -0.47
N MET A 260 7.78 36.46 -0.75
CA MET A 260 7.79 37.81 -0.18
C MET A 260 7.62 37.77 1.35
N GLU A 261 6.65 36.99 1.86
CA GLU A 261 6.44 36.85 3.30
C GLU A 261 7.67 36.28 4.02
N VAL A 262 8.38 35.33 3.40
CA VAL A 262 9.64 34.81 3.95
C VAL A 262 10.72 35.90 3.92
N GLU A 263 10.94 36.57 2.80
CA GLU A 263 11.95 37.64 2.68
C GLU A 263 11.73 38.77 3.69
N ASP A 264 10.48 39.17 3.95
CA ASP A 264 10.12 40.19 4.93
C ASP A 264 10.47 39.74 6.36
N VAL A 265 10.15 38.50 6.74
CA VAL A 265 10.48 37.93 8.07
C VAL A 265 12.00 37.81 8.30
N TRP A 266 12.78 37.54 7.25
CA TRP A 266 14.24 37.47 7.35
C TRP A 266 14.92 38.85 7.37
N GLN A 267 14.25 39.91 6.90
CA GLN A 267 14.77 41.28 6.95
C GLN A 267 14.41 42.03 8.24
N GLU A 268 13.44 41.54 9.00
CA GLU A 268 13.04 42.11 10.31
C GLU A 268 13.85 41.57 11.52
N ASN A 269 14.85 40.70 11.31
CA ASN A 269 15.84 40.25 12.32
C ASN A 269 17.26 40.77 12.00
#